data_AF-A0A414HYT8-F1
#
_entry.id   AF-A0A414HYT8-F1
#
_cell.length_a   1.000
_cell.length_b   1.000
_cell.length_c   1.000
_cell.angle_alpha   90.00
_cell.angle_beta   90.00
_cell.angle_gamma   90.00
#
_symmetry.space_group_name_H-M   'P 1'
#
loop_
_entity.id
_entity.type
_entity.pdbx_description
1 polymer ?
#
loop_
_entity_poly.entity_id
_entity_poly.type
_entity_poly.pdbx_seq_one_letter_code
_entity_poly.pdbx_strand_id
1 'polypeptide(L)'
;MENSYKYFKNTDCKYFPCHKGLDDFNCLFCYCPLYEMKNCPGNKRYIEKNGKPLKVCTDCTFPHKPENYDKIIQILIRNNNN
;
A
#
# COMPACT_ATOMS: atom_id res chain seq x y z
N MET A 1 -13.66 11.09 3.06
CA MET A 1 -14.54 10.06 2.45
C MET A 1 -15.23 9.27 3.56
N GLU A 2 -16.39 8.66 3.29
CA GLU A 2 -17.06 7.75 4.23
C GLU A 2 -16.48 6.34 4.17
N ASN A 3 -16.44 5.65 5.32
CA ASN A 3 -15.98 4.27 5.40
C ASN A 3 -16.88 3.33 4.57
N SER A 4 -16.26 2.41 3.84
CA SER A 4 -16.90 1.48 2.92
C SER A 4 -15.97 0.30 2.61
N TYR A 5 -16.44 -0.65 1.79
CA TYR A 5 -15.60 -1.77 1.34
C TYR A 5 -14.36 -1.34 0.55
N LYS A 6 -14.37 -0.13 -0.05
CA LYS A 6 -13.28 0.43 -0.86
C LYS A 6 -12.40 1.43 -0.12
N TYR A 7 -12.85 1.92 1.03
CA TYR A 7 -12.15 2.95 1.79
C TYR A 7 -12.40 2.82 3.29
N PHE A 8 -11.34 2.88 4.08
CA PHE A 8 -11.45 2.96 5.53
C PHE A 8 -10.38 3.89 6.09
N LYS A 9 -10.74 4.80 7.00
CA LYS A 9 -9.78 5.65 7.72
C LYS A 9 -9.95 5.46 9.22
N ASN A 10 -8.91 4.94 9.88
CA ASN A 10 -8.88 4.80 11.34
C ASN A 10 -7.99 5.88 11.96
N THR A 11 -8.59 7.00 12.33
CA THR A 11 -7.87 8.12 12.99
C THR A 11 -7.44 7.78 14.42
N ASP A 12 -8.05 6.78 15.06
CA ASP A 12 -7.72 6.34 16.42
C ASP A 12 -6.53 5.37 16.47
N CYS A 13 -6.01 4.98 15.30
CA CYS A 13 -4.82 4.13 15.21
C CYS A 13 -3.59 4.88 15.76
N LYS A 14 -2.87 4.28 16.71
CA LYS A 14 -1.64 4.86 17.31
C LYS A 14 -0.51 5.17 16.32
N TYR A 15 -0.58 4.62 15.11
CA TYR A 15 0.40 4.85 14.05
C TYR A 15 -0.04 5.95 13.08
N PHE A 16 -1.26 6.49 13.21
CA PHE A 16 -1.79 7.52 12.32
C PHE A 16 -1.16 8.89 12.62
N PRO A 17 -0.76 9.67 11.59
CA PRO A 17 -0.66 9.30 10.18
C PRO A 17 0.55 8.40 9.89
N CYS A 18 0.31 7.23 9.27
CA CYS A 18 1.37 6.24 9.06
C CYS A 18 2.36 6.62 7.93
N HIS A 19 1.90 7.38 6.93
CA HIS A 19 2.74 7.92 5.84
C HIS A 19 2.50 9.43 5.70
N LYS A 20 3.56 10.17 5.39
CA LYS A 20 3.50 11.62 5.20
C LYS A 20 2.92 11.97 3.81
N GLY A 21 2.26 13.13 3.70
CA GLY A 21 1.85 13.70 2.42
C GLY A 21 0.51 13.20 1.85
N LEU A 22 -0.36 12.64 2.69
CA LEU A 22 -1.73 12.30 2.32
C LEU A 22 -2.72 12.97 3.29
N ASP A 23 -3.61 13.81 2.78
CA ASP A 23 -4.73 14.36 3.56
C ASP A 23 -5.83 13.30 3.75
N ASP A 24 -6.10 12.53 2.67
CA ASP A 24 -6.99 11.38 2.67
C ASP A 24 -6.19 10.07 2.60
N PHE A 25 -6.30 9.28 3.66
CA PHE A 25 -5.55 8.04 3.85
C PHE A 25 -6.52 6.85 3.94
N ASN A 26 -6.26 5.81 3.15
CA ASN A 26 -6.97 4.54 3.16
C ASN A 26 -6.17 3.48 3.93
N CYS A 27 -6.67 3.09 5.10
CA CYS A 27 -6.09 2.10 6.00
C CYS A 27 -6.31 0.64 5.56
N LEU A 28 -7.15 0.36 4.55
CA LEU A 28 -7.44 -1.02 4.11
C LEU A 28 -6.18 -1.82 3.76
N PHE A 29 -5.18 -1.15 3.22
CA PHE A 29 -3.92 -1.77 2.79
C PHE A 29 -2.72 -1.31 3.64
N CYS A 30 -2.94 -1.09 4.95
CA CYS A 30 -1.89 -0.83 5.95
C CYS A 30 -0.69 -1.79 5.80
N TYR A 31 -0.97 -3.07 5.57
CA TYR A 31 0.02 -3.99 5.02
C TYR A 31 -0.17 -4.07 3.51
N CYS A 32 0.86 -3.66 2.77
CA CYS A 32 0.77 -3.61 1.32
C CYS A 32 0.66 -5.03 0.75
N PRO A 33 -0.46 -5.39 0.09
CA PRO A 33 -0.63 -6.72 -0.48
C PRO A 33 0.26 -6.94 -1.72
N LEU A 34 0.89 -5.87 -2.23
CA LEU A 34 1.77 -5.89 -3.40
C LEU A 34 3.27 -5.95 -3.01
N TYR A 35 3.58 -6.22 -1.74
CA TYR A 35 4.96 -6.18 -1.23
C TYR A 35 5.86 -7.20 -1.93
N GLU A 36 5.42 -8.45 -2.10
CA GLU A 36 6.19 -9.51 -2.77
C GLU A 36 6.25 -9.36 -4.30
N MET A 37 5.46 -8.45 -4.88
CA MET A 37 5.43 -8.27 -6.33
C MET A 37 6.67 -7.54 -6.84
N LYS A 38 7.37 -8.16 -7.80
CA LYS A 38 8.47 -7.55 -8.55
C LYS A 38 8.01 -6.30 -9.31
N ASN A 39 6.91 -6.42 -10.07
CA ASN A 39 6.34 -5.34 -10.87
C ASN A 39 5.34 -4.48 -10.08
N CYS A 40 5.69 -4.14 -8.83
CA CYS A 40 4.83 -3.32 -7.98
C CYS A 40 4.68 -1.89 -8.55
N PRO A 41 3.45 -1.35 -8.68
CA PRO A 41 3.21 -0.01 -9.22
C PRO A 41 3.51 1.13 -8.23
N GLY A 42 3.78 0.81 -6.96
CA GLY A 42 4.07 1.79 -5.93
C GLY A 42 5.48 2.40 -6.03
N ASN A 43 5.73 3.39 -5.18
CA ASN A 43 7.03 4.02 -5.02
C ASN A 43 7.90 3.21 -4.03
N LYS A 44 8.57 2.18 -4.54
CA LYS A 44 9.47 1.29 -3.80
C LYS A 44 10.93 1.66 -4.08
N ARG A 45 11.77 1.55 -3.06
CA ARG A 45 13.23 1.51 -3.19
C ARG A 45 13.76 0.16 -2.74
N TYR A 46 14.93 -0.22 -3.21
CA TYR A 46 15.61 -1.41 -2.73
C TYR A 46 16.86 -1.00 -1.97
N ILE A 47 17.08 -1.62 -0.81
CA ILE A 47 18.33 -1.53 -0.06
C ILE A 47 18.95 -2.93 -0.01
N GLU A 48 20.25 -3.02 0.15
CA GLU A 48 20.90 -4.30 0.39
C GLU A 48 20.91 -4.61 1.89
N LYS A 49 20.55 -5.84 2.25
CA LYS A 49 20.68 -6.35 3.62
C LYS A 49 21.15 -7.80 3.55
N ASN A 50 22.32 -8.09 4.14
CA ASN A 50 22.94 -9.42 4.15
C ASN A 50 23.10 -10.03 2.73
N GLY A 51 23.53 -9.23 1.76
CA GLY A 51 23.69 -9.66 0.36
C GLY A 51 22.39 -9.97 -0.39
N LYS A 52 21.22 -9.59 0.17
CA LYS A 52 19.91 -9.75 -0.49
C LYS A 52 19.21 -8.39 -0.65
N PRO A 53 18.54 -8.14 -1.79
CA PRO A 53 17.75 -6.93 -1.96
C PRO A 53 16.51 -6.98 -1.07
N LEU A 54 16.36 -5.97 -0.21
CA LEU A 54 15.19 -5.75 0.63
C LEU A 54 14.38 -4.59 0.05
N LYS A 55 13.10 -4.85 -0.21
CA LYS A 55 12.16 -3.82 -0.68
C LYS A 55 11.76 -2.92 0.49
N VAL A 56 11.89 -1.61 0.32
CA VAL A 56 11.51 -0.60 1.31
C VAL A 56 10.42 0.28 0.74
N CYS A 57 9.33 0.41 1.48
CA CYS A 57 8.11 1.12 1.06
C CYS A 57 7.76 2.29 1.98
N THR A 58 8.66 2.73 2.86
CA THR A 58 8.41 3.80 3.85
C THR A 58 7.88 5.10 3.25
N ASP A 59 8.27 5.41 2.00
CA ASP A 59 7.85 6.63 1.28
C ASP A 59 6.77 6.33 0.21
N CYS A 60 6.17 5.14 0.27
CA CYS A 60 5.15 4.70 -0.68
C CYS A 60 3.74 5.03 -0.16
N THR A 61 3.03 5.89 -0.87
CA THR A 61 1.63 6.22 -0.56
C THR A 61 0.62 5.47 -1.42
N PHE A 62 1.08 4.71 -2.43
CA PHE A 62 0.22 4.05 -3.43
C PHE A 62 -0.95 3.25 -2.82
N PRO A 63 -0.75 2.33 -1.85
CA PRO A 63 -1.85 1.56 -1.28
C PRO A 63 -2.81 2.37 -0.41
N HIS A 64 -2.41 3.57 -0.02
CA HIS A 64 -3.17 4.43 0.91
C HIS A 64 -3.95 5.54 0.21
N LYS A 65 -3.73 5.71 -1.09
CA LYS A 65 -4.52 6.60 -1.92
C LYS A 65 -5.89 5.97 -2.21
N PRO A 66 -7.01 6.61 -1.82
CA PRO A 66 -8.34 6.03 -1.99
C PRO A 66 -8.65 5.60 -3.43
N GLU A 67 -8.17 6.37 -4.41
CA GLU A 67 -8.36 6.13 -5.84
C GLU A 67 -7.64 4.87 -6.37
N ASN A 68 -6.77 4.24 -5.57
CA ASN A 68 -6.03 3.06 -6.00
C ASN A 68 -6.67 1.73 -5.57
N TYR A 69 -7.79 1.74 -4.83
CA TYR A 69 -8.45 0.51 -4.39
C TYR A 69 -8.72 -0.46 -5.56
N ASP A 70 -9.42 0.01 -6.59
CA ASP A 70 -9.80 -0.86 -7.73
C ASP A 70 -8.56 -1.39 -8.47
N LYS A 71 -7.51 -0.58 -8.59
CA LYS A 71 -6.24 -0.99 -9.22
C LYS A 71 -5.58 -2.11 -8.43
N ILE A 72 -5.56 -2.01 -7.10
CA ILE A 72 -4.96 -3.04 -6.22
C ILE A 72 -5.74 -4.34 -6.35
N ILE A 73 -7.08 -4.29 -6.27
CA ILE A 73 -7.92 -5.47 -6.43
C ILE A 73 -7.72 -6.13 -7.80
N GLN A 74 -7.68 -5.36 -8.88
CA GLN A 74 -7.39 -5.90 -10.22
C GLN A 74 -6.02 -6.59 -10.31
N ILE A 75 -4.99 -6.02 -9.70
CA ILE A 75 -3.65 -6.63 -9.66
C ILE A 75 -3.68 -7.96 -8.91
N LEU A 76 -4.35 -8.01 -7.76
CA LEU A 76 -4.44 -9.22 -6.95
C LEU A 76 -5.23 -10.33 -7.67
N ILE A 77 -6.35 -9.99 -8.31
CA ILE A 77 -7.13 -10.94 -9.11
C ILE A 77 -6.29 -11.51 -10.24
N ARG A 78 -5.58 -10.66 -10.99
CA ARG A 78 -4.69 -11.12 -12.08
C ARG A 78 -3.57 -12.02 -11.57
N ASN A 79 -3.01 -11.73 -10.40
CA ASN A 79 -1.90 -12.50 -9.83
C ASN A 79 -2.34 -13.88 -9.29
N ASN A 80 -3.58 -14.01 -8.81
CA ASN A 80 -4.11 -15.28 -8.30
C ASN A 80 -4.58 -16.25 -9.40
N ASN A 81 -4.73 -15.77 -10.62
CA ASN A 81 -5.16 -16.57 -11.78
C ASN A 81 -3.98 -17.03 -12.67
N ASN A 82 -2.74 -16.83 -12.22
CA ASN A 82 -1.51 -17.29 -12.88
C ASN A 82 -0.89 -18.45 -12.09
#